data_AF-A0A2K8MIB2-F1
#
_entry.id   AF-A0A2K8MIB2-F1
#
_cell.length_a   1.000
_cell.length_b   1.000
_cell.length_c   1.000
_cell.angle_alpha   90.00
_cell.angle_beta   90.00
_cell.angle_gamma   90.00
#
_symmetry.space_group_name_H-M   'P 1'
#
loop_
_entity.id
_entity.type
_entity.pdbx_description
1 polymer ?
#
loop_
_entity_poly.entity_id
_entity_poly.type
_entity_poly.pdbx_seq_one_letter_code
_entity_poly.pdbx_strand_id
1 'polypeptide(L)'
;MGRPITTTAGGIAFAFPNVCMTPAPPGPPVPIPYPSIGQLSSAAGTSPTVKAGGSPVVTKASTIPSTTGDAAGNAVAGKFGGKVEFTGGSATVFADGNGVVRQFDTTSQNNGNAQGSVLAGFPTVLVGG
;
A
#
# COMPACT_ATOMS: atom_id res chain seq x y z
N MET A 1 19.84 -7.32 7.00
CA MET A 1 19.01 -8.40 7.57
C MET A 1 17.84 -8.63 6.63
N GLY A 2 17.46 -9.89 6.37
CA GLY A 2 16.34 -10.19 5.47
C GLY A 2 14.99 -9.82 6.09
N ARG A 3 14.04 -9.37 5.25
CA ARG A 3 12.68 -8.99 5.68
C ARG A 3 11.65 -9.90 5.00
N PRO A 4 10.53 -10.23 5.65
CA PRO A 4 9.49 -11.08 5.06
C PRO A 4 9.01 -10.58 3.70
N ILE A 5 8.94 -11.46 2.71
CA ILE A 5 8.46 -11.14 1.36
C ILE A 5 6.97 -10.80 1.35
N THR A 6 6.54 -9.80 0.58
CA THR A 6 5.13 -9.46 0.47
C THR A 6 4.48 -10.19 -0.71
N THR A 7 3.31 -10.78 -0.46
CA THR A 7 2.52 -11.51 -1.48
C THR A 7 1.05 -11.12 -1.41
N THR A 8 0.25 -11.57 -2.37
CA THR A 8 -1.21 -11.38 -2.35
C THR A 8 -1.94 -12.31 -1.37
N ALA A 9 -1.23 -13.11 -0.56
CA ALA A 9 -1.84 -14.01 0.42
C ALA A 9 -2.60 -13.26 1.52
N GLY A 10 -2.23 -12.00 1.79
CA GLY A 10 -2.94 -11.15 2.73
C GLY A 10 -2.06 -10.10 3.40
N GLY A 11 -2.71 -9.31 4.26
CA GLY A 11 -2.10 -8.19 4.97
C GLY A 11 -2.37 -6.84 4.31
N ILE A 12 -1.79 -5.79 4.89
CA ILE A 12 -2.13 -4.41 4.55
C ILE A 12 -0.89 -3.56 4.26
N ALA A 13 -1.06 -2.59 3.37
CA ALA A 13 -0.28 -1.36 3.36
C ALA A 13 -1.04 -0.31 4.17
N PHE A 14 -0.37 0.31 5.14
CA PHE A 14 -0.99 1.29 6.04
C PHE A 14 -0.25 2.63 5.97
N ALA A 15 -1.01 3.71 5.83
CA ALA A 15 -0.49 5.07 5.86
C ALA A 15 -1.34 5.96 6.77
N PHE A 16 -0.65 6.83 7.51
CA PHE A 16 -1.25 7.86 8.35
C PHE A 16 -0.21 8.98 8.56
N PRO A 17 -0.61 10.27 8.55
CA PRO A 17 -1.95 10.78 8.30
C PRO A 17 -2.30 10.88 6.80
N ASN A 18 -3.51 10.48 6.42
CA ASN A 18 -4.15 10.79 5.14
C ASN A 18 -5.11 11.98 5.36
N VAL A 19 -4.64 13.20 5.12
CA VAL A 19 -5.42 14.42 5.42
C VAL A 19 -6.46 14.65 4.32
N CYS A 20 -7.74 14.48 4.64
CA CYS A 20 -8.84 14.75 3.71
C CYS A 20 -9.58 16.02 4.09
N MET A 21 -10.14 16.72 3.11
CA MET A 21 -11.02 17.87 3.33
C MET A 21 -12.44 17.36 3.60
N THR A 22 -12.81 17.31 4.88
CA THR A 22 -14.09 16.76 5.34
C THR A 22 -15.14 17.86 5.43
N PRO A 23 -16.33 17.71 4.83
CA PRO A 23 -17.40 18.68 4.95
C PRO A 23 -17.83 18.86 6.41
N ALA A 24 -17.95 20.12 6.82
CA ALA A 24 -18.44 20.48 8.15
C ALA A 24 -19.55 21.55 8.07
N PRO A 25 -20.72 21.26 7.48
CA PRO A 25 -21.80 22.23 7.36
C PRO A 25 -22.26 22.78 8.72
N PRO A 26 -22.60 24.08 8.84
CA PRO A 26 -22.67 25.08 7.77
C PRO A 26 -21.32 25.74 7.40
N GLY A 27 -20.22 25.31 8.00
CA GLY A 27 -18.88 25.85 7.78
C GLY A 27 -18.14 25.26 6.56
N PRO A 28 -16.95 25.80 6.23
CA PRO A 28 -16.10 25.25 5.18
C PRO A 28 -15.57 23.85 5.56
N PRO A 29 -15.15 23.03 4.58
CA PRO A 29 -14.47 21.77 4.87
C PRO A 29 -13.25 21.93 5.78
N VAL A 30 -13.06 20.99 6.69
CA VAL A 30 -11.97 20.98 7.67
C VAL A 30 -10.97 19.88 7.31
N PRO A 31 -9.65 20.13 7.38
CA PRO A 31 -8.65 19.08 7.18
C PRO A 31 -8.68 18.09 8.36
N ILE A 32 -9.06 16.84 8.10
CA ILE A 32 -9.11 15.78 9.11
C ILE A 32 -8.17 14.63 8.71
N PRO A 33 -7.28 14.17 9.61
CA PRO A 33 -6.41 13.03 9.33
C PRO A 33 -7.18 11.71 9.45
N TYR A 34 -7.14 10.91 8.39
CA TYR A 34 -7.70 9.56 8.34
C TYR A 34 -6.59 8.50 8.17
N PRO A 35 -6.85 7.24 8.53
CA PRO A 35 -6.04 6.13 8.04
C PRO A 35 -6.30 5.91 6.54
N SER A 36 -5.26 5.47 5.84
CA SER A 36 -5.35 4.92 4.49
C SER A 36 -4.84 3.47 4.54
N ILE A 37 -5.70 2.54 4.13
CA ILE A 37 -5.48 1.10 4.25
C ILE A 37 -5.65 0.46 2.88
N GLY A 38 -4.55 -0.03 2.30
CA GLY A 38 -4.55 -0.84 1.08
C GLY A 38 -4.48 -2.33 1.41
N GLN A 39 -5.38 -3.13 0.85
CA GLN A 39 -5.36 -4.60 1.02
C GLN A 39 -4.40 -5.23 0.01
N LEU A 40 -3.37 -5.95 0.48
CA LEU A 40 -2.38 -6.61 -0.39
C LEU A 40 -3.00 -7.71 -1.26
N SER A 41 -4.11 -8.31 -0.82
CA SER A 41 -4.88 -9.27 -1.62
C SER A 41 -5.49 -8.66 -2.88
N SER A 42 -5.66 -7.34 -2.90
CA SER A 42 -6.17 -6.57 -4.06
C SER A 42 -5.05 -5.97 -4.91
N ALA A 43 -3.79 -6.34 -4.66
CA ALA A 43 -2.67 -5.86 -5.46
C ALA A 43 -2.76 -6.37 -6.91
N ALA A 44 -2.67 -5.44 -7.85
CA ALA A 44 -2.62 -5.66 -9.29
C ALA A 44 -1.19 -5.41 -9.82
N GLY A 45 -0.87 -5.96 -10.98
CA GLY A 45 0.49 -5.88 -11.54
C GLY A 45 1.53 -6.59 -10.66
N THR A 46 1.13 -7.66 -9.97
CA THR A 46 2.03 -8.54 -9.23
C THR A 46 2.81 -9.44 -10.18
N SER A 47 3.85 -10.10 -9.67
CA SER A 47 4.70 -10.97 -10.46
C SER A 47 3.89 -12.11 -11.10
N PRO A 48 3.87 -12.25 -12.44
CA PRO A 48 3.21 -13.39 -13.09
C PRO A 48 3.97 -14.71 -12.93
N THR A 49 5.29 -14.66 -12.68
CA THR A 49 6.15 -15.86 -12.69
C THR A 49 6.61 -16.30 -11.30
N VAL A 50 6.69 -15.38 -10.33
CA VAL A 50 7.25 -15.64 -8.99
C VAL A 50 6.14 -15.68 -7.94
N LYS A 51 6.11 -16.78 -7.19
CA LYS A 51 5.18 -16.99 -6.07
C LYS A 51 5.96 -17.33 -4.80
N ALA A 52 5.44 -16.89 -3.66
CA ALA A 52 5.88 -17.35 -2.35
C ALA A 52 4.66 -17.81 -1.55
N GLY A 53 4.76 -18.98 -0.92
CA GLY A 53 3.62 -19.59 -0.23
C GLY A 53 2.41 -19.90 -1.14
N GLY A 54 2.64 -20.07 -2.45
CA GLY A 54 1.58 -20.28 -3.44
C GLY A 54 0.91 -19.01 -3.97
N SER A 55 1.25 -17.83 -3.44
CA SER A 55 0.66 -16.55 -3.86
C SER A 55 1.65 -15.70 -4.66
N PRO A 56 1.19 -14.95 -5.69
CA PRO A 56 2.00 -13.99 -6.42
C PRO A 56 2.75 -13.01 -5.51
N VAL A 57 4.01 -12.75 -5.85
CA VAL A 57 4.85 -11.77 -5.16
C VAL A 57 4.48 -10.35 -5.57
N VAL A 58 4.42 -9.45 -4.59
CA VAL A 58 4.24 -8.02 -4.81
C VAL A 58 5.59 -7.39 -5.15
N THR A 59 5.64 -6.58 -6.20
CA THR A 59 6.85 -5.89 -6.65
C THR A 59 6.64 -4.38 -6.63
N LYS A 60 7.72 -3.62 -6.82
CA LYS A 60 7.66 -2.15 -6.91
C LYS A 60 6.77 -1.66 -8.07
N ALA A 61 6.55 -2.47 -9.12
CA ALA A 61 5.65 -2.15 -10.21
C ALA A 61 4.17 -2.44 -9.90
N SER A 62 3.89 -3.15 -8.82
CA SER A 62 2.52 -3.47 -8.39
C SER A 62 1.81 -2.23 -7.85
N THR A 63 0.48 -2.29 -7.82
CA THR A 63 -0.36 -1.23 -7.26
C THR A 63 -1.56 -1.83 -6.56
N ILE A 64 -2.16 -1.12 -5.59
CA ILE A 64 -3.48 -1.48 -5.05
C ILE A 64 -4.46 -0.43 -5.57
N PRO A 65 -5.54 -0.81 -6.28
CA PRO A 65 -6.43 0.13 -6.95
C PRO A 65 -7.06 1.17 -6.03
N SER A 66 -7.37 0.79 -4.79
CA SER A 66 -8.04 1.65 -3.82
C SER A 66 -7.62 1.38 -2.39
N THR A 67 -7.81 2.39 -1.54
CA THR A 67 -7.66 2.30 -0.08
C THR A 67 -8.98 2.46 0.65
N THR A 68 -9.02 2.05 1.91
CA THR A 68 -10.14 2.32 2.84
C THR A 68 -9.63 3.07 4.08
N GLY A 69 -10.53 3.41 5.00
CA GLY A 69 -10.20 4.09 6.28
C GLY A 69 -10.57 5.57 6.34
N ASP A 70 -10.93 6.16 5.20
CA ASP A 70 -11.30 7.57 5.01
C ASP A 70 -12.81 7.77 4.76
N ALA A 71 -13.61 6.70 4.84
CA ALA A 71 -15.03 6.71 4.49
C ALA A 71 -15.91 7.69 5.30
N ALA A 72 -15.51 8.04 6.53
CA ALA A 72 -16.23 8.99 7.37
C ALA A 72 -16.10 10.46 6.90
N GLY A 73 -15.19 10.74 5.96
CA GLY A 73 -14.89 12.11 5.51
C GLY A 73 -15.79 12.66 4.41
N ASN A 74 -16.77 11.89 3.91
CA ASN A 74 -17.82 12.22 2.92
C ASN A 74 -17.46 13.33 1.89
N ALA A 75 -17.22 13.01 0.62
CA ALA A 75 -16.59 13.95 -0.32
C ALA A 75 -17.40 15.21 -0.68
N VAL A 76 -16.81 16.40 -0.50
CA VAL A 76 -17.18 17.62 -1.25
C VAL A 76 -16.10 18.04 -2.26
N ALA A 77 -14.85 17.55 -2.19
CA ALA A 77 -13.83 17.96 -3.16
C ALA A 77 -12.56 17.07 -3.34
N GLY A 78 -12.40 15.89 -2.75
CA GLY A 78 -11.07 15.25 -2.76
C GLY A 78 -11.06 13.74 -2.61
N LYS A 79 -10.34 13.10 -3.54
CA LYS A 79 -9.83 11.72 -3.57
C LYS A 79 -9.97 10.95 -2.24
N PHE A 80 -11.05 10.19 -2.10
CA PHE A 80 -11.16 9.11 -1.12
C PHE A 80 -10.77 7.81 -1.81
N GLY A 81 -10.03 6.95 -1.09
CA GLY A 81 -9.72 5.61 -1.60
C GLY A 81 -8.86 5.57 -2.86
N GLY A 82 -7.89 6.48 -3.02
CA GLY A 82 -6.97 6.47 -4.15
C GLY A 82 -5.98 5.29 -4.16
N LYS A 83 -5.18 5.20 -5.24
CA LYS A 83 -4.26 4.08 -5.48
C LYS A 83 -3.15 4.03 -4.41
N VAL A 84 -2.70 2.81 -4.07
CA VAL A 84 -1.41 2.58 -3.38
C VAL A 84 -0.33 2.25 -4.40
N GLU A 85 0.80 2.92 -4.27
CA GLU A 85 2.04 2.65 -4.98
C GLU A 85 3.11 2.20 -3.99
N PHE A 86 3.85 1.15 -4.35
CA PHE A 86 4.99 0.70 -3.57
C PHE A 86 6.21 1.54 -3.97
N THR A 87 6.64 2.44 -3.10
CA THR A 87 7.79 3.33 -3.36
C THR A 87 9.12 2.67 -2.96
N GLY A 88 9.05 1.72 -2.02
CA GLY A 88 10.17 0.90 -1.57
C GLY A 88 10.10 -0.54 -2.12
N GLY A 89 11.25 -1.19 -2.17
CA GLY A 89 11.42 -2.59 -2.56
C GLY A 89 12.87 -3.00 -2.32
N SER A 90 13.18 -4.28 -2.53
CA SER A 90 14.56 -4.77 -2.50
C SER A 90 15.41 -4.14 -3.61
N ALA A 91 16.64 -3.77 -3.27
CA ALA A 91 17.63 -3.24 -4.20
C ALA A 91 18.50 -4.34 -4.85
N THR A 92 18.48 -5.55 -4.29
CA THR A 92 19.29 -6.68 -4.76
C THR A 92 18.48 -7.87 -5.24
N VAL A 93 17.21 -7.98 -4.84
CA VAL A 93 16.33 -9.10 -5.20
C VAL A 93 15.17 -8.59 -6.04
N PHE A 94 15.07 -9.14 -7.25
CA PHE A 94 14.10 -8.73 -8.25
C PHE A 94 13.20 -9.89 -8.66
N ALA A 95 11.94 -9.61 -8.92
CA ALA A 95 10.99 -10.50 -9.58
C ALA A 95 10.48 -9.79 -10.83
N ASP A 96 10.61 -10.45 -11.99
CA ASP A 96 10.24 -9.88 -13.31
C ASP A 96 10.83 -8.48 -13.55
N GLY A 97 12.11 -8.31 -13.21
CA GLY A 97 12.84 -7.04 -13.38
C GLY A 97 12.50 -5.95 -12.36
N ASN A 98 11.62 -6.22 -11.41
CA ASN A 98 11.16 -5.23 -10.42
C ASN A 98 11.57 -5.65 -9.01
N GLY A 99 12.02 -4.68 -8.19
CA GLY A 99 12.41 -4.93 -6.81
C GLY A 99 11.27 -5.54 -6.01
N VAL A 100 11.55 -6.64 -5.30
CA VAL A 100 10.56 -7.35 -4.50
C VAL A 100 10.14 -6.50 -3.30
N VAL A 101 8.84 -6.34 -3.08
CA VAL A 101 8.31 -5.62 -1.91
C VAL A 101 8.36 -6.53 -0.69
N ARG A 102 8.78 -5.96 0.44
CA ARG A 102 8.93 -6.65 1.72
C ARG A 102 8.13 -5.94 2.80
N GLN A 103 7.89 -6.65 3.90
CA GLN A 103 7.35 -6.04 5.11
C GLN A 103 8.18 -4.84 5.53
N PHE A 104 7.53 -3.70 5.76
CA PHE A 104 8.00 -2.34 6.05
C PHE A 104 8.46 -1.51 4.86
N ASP A 105 8.36 -2.01 3.61
CA ASP A 105 8.77 -1.21 2.46
C ASP A 105 7.76 -0.08 2.27
N THR A 106 8.26 1.07 1.83
CA THR A 106 7.50 2.32 1.82
C THR A 106 6.40 2.28 0.76
N THR A 107 5.30 2.96 1.05
CA THR A 107 4.16 3.11 0.14
C THR A 107 3.72 4.56 0.07
N SER A 108 3.25 4.96 -1.11
CA SER A 108 2.53 6.21 -1.35
C SER A 108 1.06 5.85 -1.54
N GLN A 109 0.18 6.39 -0.71
CA GLN A 109 -1.24 6.05 -0.68
C GLN A 109 -2.10 7.26 -0.99
N ASN A 110 -3.31 6.98 -1.49
CA ASN A 110 -4.27 7.99 -1.90
C ASN A 110 -3.66 9.05 -2.84
N ASN A 111 -3.01 8.60 -3.92
CA ASN A 111 -2.35 9.46 -4.92
C ASN A 111 -1.29 10.42 -4.31
N GLY A 112 -0.54 9.95 -3.31
CA GLY A 112 0.53 10.72 -2.69
C GLY A 112 0.12 11.54 -1.48
N ASN A 113 -1.16 11.48 -1.07
CA ASN A 113 -1.64 12.22 0.10
C ASN A 113 -1.10 11.65 1.42
N ALA A 114 -0.78 10.35 1.46
CA ALA A 114 -0.27 9.71 2.66
C ALA A 114 0.96 8.84 2.33
N GLN A 115 1.99 8.94 3.16
CA GLN A 115 3.13 8.03 3.11
C GLN A 115 2.96 6.98 4.19
N GLY A 116 3.24 5.73 3.84
CA GLY A 116 3.04 4.60 4.72
C GLY A 116 4.01 3.47 4.46
N SER A 117 3.67 2.29 4.94
CA SER A 117 4.48 1.10 4.74
C SER A 117 3.64 -0.15 4.64
N VAL A 118 4.23 -1.18 4.06
CA VAL A 118 3.64 -2.53 4.07
C VAL A 118 3.78 -3.11 5.48
N LEU A 119 2.67 -3.48 6.12
CA LEU A 119 2.70 -4.03 7.48
C LEU A 119 2.71 -5.56 7.52
N ALA A 120 2.72 -6.23 6.38
CA ALA A 120 2.68 -7.68 6.27
C ALA A 120 3.72 -8.27 5.32
N GLY A 121 4.14 -9.50 5.62
CA GLY A 121 4.92 -10.33 4.74
C GLY A 121 4.80 -11.80 5.13
N PHE A 122 5.12 -12.68 4.20
CA PHE A 122 5.13 -14.12 4.36
C PHE A 122 6.39 -14.50 5.17
N PRO A 123 6.25 -14.92 6.43
CA PRO A 123 7.35 -14.92 7.39
C PRO A 123 8.41 -16.00 7.15
N THR A 124 8.10 -17.02 6.33
CA THR A 124 9.02 -18.13 6.04
C THR A 124 9.99 -17.83 4.90
N VAL A 125 9.81 -16.73 4.17
CA VAL A 125 10.70 -16.30 3.08
C VAL A 125 11.18 -14.89 3.38
N LEU A 126 12.47 -14.75 3.66
CA LEU A 126 13.13 -13.48 3.92
C LEU A 126 13.91 -13.01 2.69
N VAL A 127 13.76 -11.74 2.35
CA VAL A 127 14.38 -11.12 1.18
C VAL A 127 15.39 -10.08 1.62
N GLY A 128 16.57 -10.11 1.00
CA GLY A 128 17.69 -9.20 1.25
C GLY A 128 17.42 -7.77 0.80
N GLY A 129 18.37 -6.89 1.18
CA GLY A 129 18.40 -5.44 0.96
C GLY A 129 17.96 -5.00 -0.42
#